data_AF-A0A956HW59-F1
#
_entry.id   AF-A0A956HW59-F1
#
_cell.length_a   1.000
_cell.length_b   1.000
_cell.length_c   1.000
_cell.angle_alpha   90.00
_cell.angle_beta   90.00
_cell.angle_gamma   90.00
#
_symmetry.space_group_name_H-M   'P 1'
#
loop_
_entity.id
_entity.type
_entity.pdbx_description
1 polymer ?
#
loop_
_entity_poly.entity_id
_entity_poly.type
_entity_poly.pdbx_seq_one_letter_code
_entity_poly.pdbx_strand_id
1 'polypeptide(L)'
;LPPGLGTFPVRRVDDYLDQVPEDWQEHGGVFLPMYQREAMWLAFSCSVPHALKVGVGKVCALTGERWTRALVKKPQNYLVVPTQPWLDGISVGGGRIRQFVAMPLGMGYTVEGQVTGEERFGGIQLEAIAPKAGRFPPVDTTKRCMEQGAPAGMAMGAPPPPACAPMPAACAPMPAQERKRKSGAMGLGAGGRMKQKIYPDPHGIDSWDTEDRSRVYVHIVNSELWREITGEQPPNTPVTAREYEKHGYPWFDLYDETAGTLAGTETLKGVKSIKDIDADKSNVPLQDDGSVEPATVKKLWYKALGAFGVRDGDW
;
A
#
# COMPACT_ATOMS: atom_id res chain seq x y z
N LEU A 1 14.61 -0.24 5.95
CA LEU A 1 13.34 -1.00 5.79
C LEU A 1 13.39 -2.23 6.72
N PRO A 2 12.40 -2.47 7.60
CA PRO A 2 12.28 -3.74 8.33
C PRO A 2 11.91 -4.89 7.36
N PRO A 3 12.15 -6.17 7.72
CA PRO A 3 11.72 -7.29 6.88
C PRO A 3 10.20 -7.32 6.77
N GLY A 4 9.68 -7.75 5.60
CA GLY A 4 8.28 -8.10 5.46
C GLY A 4 7.97 -9.39 6.24
N LEU A 5 6.82 -9.42 6.91
CA LEU A 5 6.30 -10.61 7.60
C LEU A 5 5.15 -11.28 6.82
N GLY A 6 5.11 -11.04 5.51
CA GLY A 6 4.08 -11.50 4.58
C GLY A 6 3.31 -10.35 3.91
N THR A 7 2.27 -10.73 3.18
CA THR A 7 1.41 -9.80 2.43
C THR A 7 0.03 -9.69 3.07
N PHE A 8 -0.58 -8.51 2.99
CA PHE A 8 -1.98 -8.35 3.41
C PHE A 8 -2.91 -9.13 2.49
N PRO A 9 -3.94 -9.81 3.02
CA PRO A 9 -4.98 -10.39 2.17
C PRO A 9 -5.73 -9.25 1.46
N VAL A 10 -5.97 -9.44 0.16
CA VAL A 10 -6.69 -8.49 -0.68
C VAL A 10 -7.96 -9.16 -1.21
N ARG A 11 -9.08 -8.44 -1.17
CA ARG A 11 -10.37 -8.88 -1.73
C ARG A 11 -10.90 -7.83 -2.70
N ARG A 12 -11.62 -8.26 -3.73
CA ARG A 12 -12.29 -7.34 -4.66
C ARG A 12 -13.56 -6.82 -4.03
N VAL A 13 -13.84 -5.54 -4.23
CA VAL A 13 -15.12 -4.96 -3.78
C VAL A 13 -16.31 -5.65 -4.46
N ASP A 14 -16.16 -5.99 -5.74
CA ASP A 14 -17.21 -6.64 -6.56
C ASP A 14 -17.67 -8.00 -6.00
N ASP A 15 -16.82 -8.69 -5.24
CA ASP A 15 -17.15 -10.00 -4.66
C ASP A 15 -18.00 -9.86 -3.39
N TYR A 16 -18.18 -8.64 -2.86
CA TYR A 16 -18.81 -8.35 -1.56
C TYR A 16 -19.77 -7.15 -1.60
N LEU A 17 -20.40 -6.87 -2.75
CA LEU A 17 -21.20 -5.65 -2.98
C LEU A 17 -22.31 -5.42 -1.92
N ASP A 18 -22.90 -6.48 -1.38
CA ASP A 18 -23.95 -6.39 -0.35
C ASP A 18 -23.40 -6.16 1.07
N GLN A 19 -22.11 -6.39 1.30
CA GLN A 19 -21.46 -6.26 2.60
C GLN A 19 -20.59 -5.01 2.74
N VAL A 20 -20.03 -4.51 1.65
CA VAL A 20 -19.17 -3.31 1.64
C VAL A 20 -19.99 -2.02 1.85
N PRO A 21 -19.34 -0.93 2.30
CA PRO A 21 -19.95 0.41 2.29
C PRO A 21 -20.48 0.81 0.90
N GLU A 22 -21.64 1.45 0.86
CA GLU A 22 -22.34 1.83 -0.38
C GLU A 22 -21.50 2.74 -1.28
N ASP A 23 -20.72 3.65 -0.68
CA ASP A 23 -19.84 4.57 -1.40
C ASP A 23 -18.68 3.87 -2.13
N TRP A 24 -18.40 2.61 -1.81
CA TRP A 24 -17.41 1.83 -2.54
C TRP A 24 -17.96 1.23 -3.82
N GLN A 25 -19.27 1.01 -3.91
CA GLN A 25 -19.91 0.46 -5.10
C GLN A 25 -19.75 1.40 -6.31
N GLU A 26 -19.68 2.72 -6.07
CA GLU A 26 -19.45 3.72 -7.13
C GLU A 26 -18.02 3.69 -7.71
N HIS A 27 -17.03 3.22 -6.94
CA HIS A 27 -15.61 3.34 -7.29
C HIS A 27 -14.91 1.99 -7.47
N GLY A 28 -15.51 0.91 -6.98
CA GLY A 28 -14.99 -0.45 -7.01
C GLY A 28 -13.62 -0.57 -6.34
N GLY A 29 -12.77 -1.41 -6.94
CA GLY A 29 -11.40 -1.63 -6.51
C GLY A 29 -11.26 -2.84 -5.59
N VAL A 30 -10.33 -2.74 -4.64
CA VAL A 30 -10.00 -3.80 -3.70
C VAL A 30 -9.93 -3.25 -2.28
N PHE A 31 -9.97 -4.14 -1.29
CA PHE A 31 -9.81 -3.76 0.11
C PHE A 31 -8.91 -4.75 0.85
N LEU A 32 -8.25 -4.26 1.89
CA LEU A 32 -7.37 -5.03 2.76
C LEU A 32 -7.56 -4.65 4.23
N PRO A 33 -7.27 -5.56 5.17
CA PRO A 33 -7.32 -5.25 6.60
C PRO A 33 -6.01 -4.65 7.07
N MET A 34 -6.09 -3.65 7.93
CA MET A 34 -4.98 -3.23 8.78
C MET A 34 -5.50 -2.97 10.20
N TYR A 35 -4.64 -3.12 11.19
CA TYR A 35 -4.93 -2.62 12.52
C TYR A 35 -4.67 -1.12 12.56
N GLN A 36 -5.40 -0.42 13.43
CA GLN A 36 -5.08 0.96 13.73
C GLN A 36 -3.64 1.03 14.24
N ARG A 37 -2.88 2.01 13.72
CA ARG A 37 -1.46 2.23 13.98
C ARG A 37 -0.51 1.16 13.43
N GLU A 38 -0.99 0.31 12.52
CA GLU A 38 -0.13 -0.62 11.78
C GLU A 38 0.61 0.09 10.64
N ALA A 39 1.89 -0.20 10.48
CA ALA A 39 2.70 0.29 9.38
C ALA A 39 2.67 -0.67 8.18
N MET A 40 2.73 -0.14 6.97
CA MET A 40 2.88 -0.93 5.74
C MET A 40 3.90 -0.31 4.79
N TRP A 41 4.30 -1.08 3.79
CA TRP A 41 5.08 -0.61 2.64
C TRP A 41 4.57 -1.32 1.38
N LEU A 42 4.86 -0.75 0.22
CA LEU A 42 4.45 -1.27 -1.08
C LEU A 42 5.66 -1.79 -1.84
N ALA A 43 5.65 -3.05 -2.27
CA ALA A 43 6.66 -3.63 -3.15
C ALA A 43 6.16 -3.62 -4.61
N PHE A 44 7.05 -3.31 -5.55
CA PHE A 44 6.74 -3.18 -6.97
C PHE A 44 7.54 -4.16 -7.81
N SER A 45 6.85 -4.84 -8.72
CA SER A 45 7.47 -5.65 -9.75
C SER A 45 6.68 -5.51 -11.05
N CYS A 46 7.39 -5.38 -12.17
CA CYS A 46 6.79 -5.37 -13.49
C CYS A 46 7.81 -5.84 -14.53
N SER A 47 7.30 -6.42 -15.61
CA SER A 47 8.10 -6.88 -16.74
C SER A 47 8.59 -5.72 -17.60
N VAL A 48 7.72 -4.74 -17.82
CA VAL A 48 7.99 -3.53 -18.60
C VAL A 48 7.95 -2.34 -17.66
N PRO A 49 8.82 -1.32 -17.82
CA PRO A 49 8.75 -0.12 -16.99
C PRO A 49 7.41 0.60 -17.11
N HIS A 50 6.90 1.12 -15.99
CA HIS A 50 5.68 1.93 -15.92
C HIS A 50 5.92 3.18 -15.06
N ALA A 51 5.20 4.26 -15.37
CA ALA A 51 5.02 5.34 -14.42
C ALA A 51 3.89 4.96 -13.44
N LEU A 52 4.17 4.97 -12.15
CA LEU A 52 3.23 4.62 -11.10
C LEU A 52 2.98 5.83 -10.19
N LYS A 53 1.73 6.27 -10.12
CA LYS A 53 1.29 7.26 -9.15
C LYS A 53 0.72 6.57 -7.93
N VAL A 54 1.13 7.07 -6.76
CA VAL A 54 0.66 6.58 -5.46
C VAL A 54 0.01 7.74 -4.71
N GLY A 55 -1.26 7.55 -4.34
CA GLY A 55 -2.06 8.49 -3.59
C GLY A 55 -2.49 7.89 -2.27
N VAL A 56 -2.58 8.71 -1.23
CA VAL A 56 -3.13 8.35 0.09
C VAL A 56 -4.27 9.31 0.40
N GLY A 57 -5.50 8.81 0.41
CA GLY A 57 -6.70 9.67 0.50
C GLY A 57 -6.74 10.78 -0.57
N LYS A 58 -6.43 10.44 -1.82
CA LYS A 58 -6.34 11.39 -2.94
C LYS A 58 -5.36 12.56 -2.71
N VAL A 59 -4.31 12.33 -1.92
CA VAL A 59 -3.12 13.19 -1.85
C VAL A 59 -1.93 12.42 -2.40
N CYS A 60 -1.17 13.00 -3.33
CA CYS A 60 0.01 12.35 -3.89
C CYS A 60 1.07 12.10 -2.81
N ALA A 61 1.49 10.85 -2.64
CA ALA A 61 2.47 10.47 -1.61
C ALA A 61 3.87 11.08 -1.84
N LEU A 62 4.15 11.59 -3.03
CA LEU A 62 5.45 12.12 -3.43
C LEU A 62 5.53 13.65 -3.31
N THR A 63 4.41 14.34 -3.54
CA THR A 63 4.37 15.82 -3.62
C THR A 63 3.42 16.47 -2.62
N GLY A 64 2.49 15.72 -2.02
CA GLY A 64 1.44 16.27 -1.15
C GLY A 64 0.40 17.09 -1.89
N GLU A 65 0.42 17.12 -3.22
CA GLU A 65 -0.61 17.79 -4.00
C GLU A 65 -1.89 16.94 -4.03
N ARG A 66 -3.04 17.61 -4.17
CA ARG A 66 -4.32 16.92 -4.41
C ARG A 66 -4.22 16.07 -5.68
N TRP A 67 -4.87 14.91 -5.65
CA TRP A 67 -4.81 13.94 -6.73
C TRP A 67 -5.38 14.53 -8.03
N THR A 68 -4.55 14.53 -9.07
CA THR A 68 -4.96 14.83 -10.44
C THR A 68 -4.70 13.61 -11.31
N ARG A 69 -5.23 13.58 -12.54
CA ARG A 69 -4.90 12.56 -13.54
C ARG A 69 -3.56 12.82 -14.24
N ALA A 70 -3.05 14.05 -14.19
CA ALA A 70 -1.85 14.43 -14.92
C ALA A 70 -0.58 13.82 -14.31
N LEU A 71 0.35 13.43 -15.17
CA LEU A 71 1.75 13.28 -14.76
C LEU A 71 2.38 14.66 -14.73
N VAL A 72 3.11 14.95 -13.67
CA VAL A 72 3.82 16.21 -13.48
C VAL A 72 5.29 15.87 -13.30
N LYS A 73 6.18 16.59 -13.98
CA LYS A 73 7.63 16.40 -13.91
C LYS A 73 8.29 17.22 -12.80
N LYS A 74 7.73 18.38 -12.45
CA LYS A 74 8.31 19.33 -11.48
C LYS A 74 7.21 19.97 -10.60
N PRO A 75 7.10 19.57 -9.32
CA PRO A 75 7.75 18.39 -8.74
C PRO A 75 7.24 17.09 -9.41
N GLN A 76 8.08 16.06 -9.46
CA GLN A 76 7.69 14.76 -10.05
C GLN A 76 6.66 14.06 -9.16
N ASN A 77 5.50 13.68 -9.71
CA ASN A 77 4.39 13.10 -8.94
C ASN A 77 4.14 11.60 -9.16
N TYR A 78 5.14 10.90 -9.71
CA TYR A 78 5.09 9.47 -10.01
C TYR A 78 6.46 8.80 -9.74
N LEU A 79 6.41 7.49 -9.57
CA LEU A 79 7.56 6.59 -9.50
C LEU A 79 7.76 5.95 -10.88
N VAL A 80 8.99 5.58 -11.21
CA VAL A 80 9.26 4.67 -12.34
C VAL A 80 9.50 3.29 -11.76
N VAL A 81 8.59 2.35 -12.01
CA VAL A 81 8.73 0.95 -11.59
C VAL A 81 9.24 0.11 -12.75
N PRO A 82 10.10 -0.90 -12.53
CA PRO A 82 10.56 -1.40 -11.23
C PRO A 82 11.84 -0.69 -10.70
N THR A 83 12.33 0.36 -11.38
CA THR A 83 13.51 1.14 -10.95
C THR A 83 13.39 1.65 -9.52
N GLN A 84 12.20 2.08 -9.13
CA GLN A 84 11.77 2.19 -7.74
C GLN A 84 11.16 0.84 -7.32
N PRO A 85 11.89 0.00 -6.57
CA PRO A 85 11.42 -1.34 -6.21
C PRO A 85 10.34 -1.34 -5.11
N TRP A 86 10.26 -0.28 -4.30
CA TRP A 86 9.28 -0.18 -3.24
C TRP A 86 9.04 1.26 -2.75
N LEU A 87 8.01 1.47 -1.93
CA LEU A 87 7.67 2.72 -1.25
C LEU A 87 7.17 2.47 0.18
N ASP A 88 7.87 3.01 1.19
CA ASP A 88 7.51 2.81 2.62
C ASP A 88 6.53 3.86 3.13
N GLY A 89 6.41 5.00 2.46
CA GLY A 89 5.69 6.15 3.01
C GLY A 89 5.69 7.40 2.13
N ILE A 90 5.26 8.52 2.72
CA ILE A 90 5.24 9.81 2.05
C ILE A 90 6.64 10.43 1.97
N SER A 91 6.97 11.06 0.84
CA SER A 91 8.26 11.73 0.64
C SER A 91 8.35 13.02 1.45
N VAL A 92 9.35 13.13 2.32
CA VAL A 92 9.69 14.39 3.02
C VAL A 92 10.96 15.04 2.48
N GLY A 93 11.53 14.47 1.40
CA GLY A 93 12.72 14.96 0.73
C GLY A 93 14.04 14.52 1.36
N GLY A 94 15.13 14.81 0.64
CA GLY A 94 16.49 14.54 1.12
C GLY A 94 16.76 13.05 1.36
N GLY A 95 16.17 12.18 0.53
CA GLY A 95 16.29 10.73 0.67
C GLY A 95 15.63 10.16 1.93
N ARG A 96 14.56 10.81 2.41
CA ARG A 96 13.79 10.38 3.57
C ARG A 96 12.30 10.34 3.27
N ILE A 97 11.61 9.43 3.95
CA ILE A 97 10.16 9.29 3.95
C ILE A 97 9.62 9.27 5.38
N ARG A 98 8.30 9.42 5.52
CA ARG A 98 7.55 9.05 6.73
C ARG A 98 6.63 7.88 6.44
N GLN A 99 6.76 6.80 7.20
CA GLN A 99 6.10 5.52 6.93
C GLN A 99 4.58 5.65 6.82
N PHE A 100 3.97 4.86 5.93
CA PHE A 100 2.53 4.72 5.89
C PHE A 100 2.04 3.98 7.13
N VAL A 101 1.17 4.62 7.90
CA VAL A 101 0.58 4.02 9.10
C VAL A 101 -0.94 4.19 9.05
N ALA A 102 -1.67 3.10 9.23
CA ALA A 102 -3.12 3.09 9.19
C ALA A 102 -3.74 3.86 10.36
N MET A 103 -4.66 4.77 10.07
CA MET A 103 -5.41 5.54 11.05
C MET A 103 -6.88 5.65 10.66
N PRO A 104 -7.82 5.60 11.63
CA PRO A 104 -9.25 5.80 11.35
C PRO A 104 -9.51 7.16 10.71
N LEU A 105 -10.45 7.20 9.77
CA LEU A 105 -10.95 8.45 9.22
C LEU A 105 -11.76 9.23 10.27
N GLY A 106 -11.76 10.55 10.16
CA GLY A 106 -12.44 11.48 11.07
C GLY A 106 -11.64 11.87 12.32
N MET A 107 -10.43 11.34 12.49
CA MET A 107 -9.59 11.59 13.67
C MET A 107 -8.50 12.65 13.42
N GLY A 108 -8.33 13.11 12.18
CA GLY A 108 -7.38 14.16 11.81
C GLY A 108 -5.91 13.72 11.80
N TYR A 109 -5.66 12.42 11.66
CA TYR A 109 -4.30 11.86 11.61
C TYR A 109 -3.81 11.58 10.19
N THR A 110 -4.73 11.36 9.25
CA THR A 110 -4.36 10.95 7.90
C THR A 110 -3.65 12.08 7.16
N VAL A 111 -2.81 11.73 6.20
CA VAL A 111 -2.16 12.70 5.32
C VAL A 111 -3.22 13.51 4.56
N GLU A 112 -4.30 12.86 4.13
CA GLU A 112 -5.46 13.52 3.51
C GLU A 112 -6.01 14.62 4.42
N GLY A 113 -6.33 14.30 5.68
CA GLY A 113 -6.86 15.25 6.66
C GLY A 113 -5.95 16.44 6.88
N GLN A 114 -4.66 16.18 7.07
CA GLN A 114 -3.68 17.24 7.33
C GLN A 114 -3.44 18.17 6.13
N VAL A 115 -3.48 17.64 4.91
CA VAL A 115 -3.22 18.40 3.68
C VAL A 115 -4.48 19.10 3.17
N THR A 116 -5.63 18.46 3.28
CA THR A 116 -6.85 18.91 2.62
C THR A 116 -7.88 19.52 3.56
N GLY A 117 -7.76 19.28 4.87
CA GLY A 117 -8.76 19.63 5.88
C GLY A 117 -9.93 18.65 5.98
N GLU A 118 -9.97 17.61 5.14
CA GLU A 118 -11.06 16.62 5.07
C GLU A 118 -10.49 15.20 5.13
N GLU A 119 -11.24 14.24 5.65
CA GLU A 119 -10.89 12.81 5.64
C GLU A 119 -12.03 12.02 4.99
N ARG A 120 -12.20 12.20 3.68
CA ARG A 120 -13.35 11.70 2.93
C ARG A 120 -13.05 10.37 2.25
N PHE A 121 -11.83 10.22 1.72
CA PHE A 121 -11.50 9.15 0.79
C PHE A 121 -10.75 8.00 1.48
N GLY A 122 -9.75 8.32 2.30
CA GLY A 122 -8.90 7.30 2.92
C GLY A 122 -8.19 6.39 1.91
N GLY A 123 -7.78 5.23 2.38
CA GLY A 123 -7.14 4.19 1.56
C GLY A 123 -5.95 4.68 0.72
N ILE A 124 -5.69 3.94 -0.36
CA ILE A 124 -4.60 4.18 -1.32
C ILE A 124 -5.19 4.23 -2.73
N GLN A 125 -4.65 5.08 -3.57
CA GLN A 125 -4.95 5.10 -5.00
C GLN A 125 -3.67 4.79 -5.77
N LEU A 126 -3.74 3.75 -6.61
CA LEU A 126 -2.65 3.38 -7.48
C LEU A 126 -3.09 3.60 -8.92
N GLU A 127 -2.30 4.35 -9.69
CA GLU A 127 -2.52 4.55 -11.12
C GLU A 127 -1.22 4.23 -11.85
N ALA A 128 -1.23 3.15 -12.63
CA ALA A 128 -0.14 2.74 -13.49
C ALA A 128 -0.39 3.28 -14.90
N ILE A 129 0.63 3.91 -15.48
CA ILE A 129 0.61 4.50 -16.81
C ILE A 129 1.60 3.69 -17.66
N ALA A 130 1.10 3.10 -18.73
CA ALA A 130 1.88 2.29 -19.64
C ALA A 130 2.91 3.15 -20.39
N PRO A 131 4.04 2.57 -20.83
CA PRO A 131 4.92 3.27 -21.74
C PRO A 131 4.30 3.34 -23.13
N LYS A 132 4.68 4.37 -23.90
CA LYS A 132 4.30 4.45 -25.32
C LYS A 132 4.81 3.23 -26.08
N ALA A 133 4.00 2.77 -27.04
CA ALA A 133 4.34 1.62 -27.87
C ALA A 133 5.75 1.74 -28.50
N GLY A 134 6.53 0.67 -28.43
CA GLY A 134 7.91 0.63 -28.96
C GLY A 134 8.97 1.36 -28.12
N ARG A 135 8.60 2.00 -27.00
CA ARG A 135 9.55 2.72 -26.13
C ARG A 135 10.56 1.79 -25.45
N PHE A 136 10.12 0.60 -25.08
CA PHE A 136 10.90 -0.44 -24.42
C PHE A 136 10.88 -1.72 -25.26
N PRO A 137 11.94 -2.54 -25.22
CA PRO A 137 11.97 -3.81 -25.93
C PRO A 137 10.80 -4.71 -25.45
N PRO A 138 10.21 -5.50 -26.36
CA PRO A 138 9.17 -6.44 -25.98
C PRO A 138 9.72 -7.43 -24.97
N VAL A 139 8.96 -7.67 -23.90
CA VAL A 139 9.37 -8.64 -22.88
C VAL A 139 8.87 -10.01 -23.28
N ASP A 140 9.77 -10.99 -23.27
CA ASP A 140 9.43 -12.40 -23.46
C ASP A 140 8.61 -12.90 -22.26
N THR A 141 7.28 -12.94 -22.42
CA THR A 141 6.33 -13.34 -21.38
C THR A 141 6.36 -14.84 -21.10
N THR A 142 7.02 -15.66 -21.92
CA THR A 142 7.01 -17.12 -21.77
C THR A 142 7.85 -17.63 -20.60
N LYS A 143 8.88 -16.88 -20.18
CA LYS A 143 9.76 -17.28 -19.07
C LYS A 143 9.13 -17.16 -17.69
N ARG A 144 8.01 -16.46 -17.57
CA ARG A 144 7.45 -16.06 -16.26
C ARG A 144 6.56 -17.12 -15.60
N CYS A 145 5.95 -18.03 -16.37
CA CYS A 145 5.11 -19.11 -15.80
C CYS A 145 5.91 -20.15 -15.00
N MET A 146 7.24 -20.21 -15.15
CA MET A 146 8.09 -21.17 -14.43
C MET A 146 8.78 -20.58 -13.19
N GLU A 147 8.91 -19.25 -13.08
CA GLU A 147 9.69 -18.59 -12.01
C GLU A 147 8.84 -18.08 -10.83
N GLN A 148 7.53 -17.93 -11.03
CA GLN A 148 6.55 -17.77 -9.96
C GLN A 148 5.86 -19.13 -9.77
N GLY A 149 6.31 -19.90 -8.78
CA GLY A 149 5.85 -21.27 -8.55
C GLY A 149 4.34 -21.39 -8.39
N ALA A 150 3.65 -21.60 -9.52
CA ALA A 150 2.41 -22.36 -9.52
C ALA A 150 2.82 -23.84 -9.35
N PRO A 151 2.21 -24.61 -8.44
CA PRO A 151 2.44 -26.05 -8.40
C PRO A 151 1.86 -26.64 -9.70
N ALA A 152 2.76 -26.90 -10.66
CA ALA A 152 2.49 -27.76 -11.79
C ALA A 152 2.43 -29.20 -11.27
N GLY A 153 1.23 -29.60 -10.84
CA GLY A 153 0.96 -30.96 -10.39
C GLY A 153 -0.45 -31.08 -9.89
N MET A 154 -1.38 -31.38 -10.81
CA MET A 154 -2.54 -32.27 -10.69
C MET A 154 -3.63 -31.85 -11.68
N ALA A 155 -3.45 -32.20 -12.94
CA ALA A 155 -4.56 -32.40 -13.86
C ALA A 155 -4.82 -33.92 -13.90
N MET A 156 -5.75 -34.42 -13.09
CA MET A 156 -6.54 -35.64 -13.35
C MET A 156 -7.85 -35.54 -12.54
N GLY A 157 -8.96 -35.88 -13.20
CA GLY A 157 -10.31 -35.41 -12.88
C GLY A 157 -10.91 -35.82 -11.53
N ALA A 158 -11.78 -34.96 -11.02
CA ALA A 158 -12.74 -35.26 -9.96
C ALA A 158 -14.15 -35.37 -10.58
N PRO A 159 -14.99 -36.36 -10.19
CA PRO A 159 -16.38 -36.45 -10.62
C PRO A 159 -17.25 -35.43 -9.84
N PRO A 160 -18.45 -35.08 -10.34
CA PRO A 160 -19.30 -34.08 -9.70
C PRO A 160 -19.88 -34.58 -8.37
N PRO A 161 -20.15 -33.70 -7.38
CA PRO A 161 -20.83 -34.09 -6.15
C PRO A 161 -22.33 -34.34 -6.40
N PRO A 162 -22.98 -35.21 -5.60
CA PRO A 162 -24.40 -35.52 -5.78
C PRO A 162 -25.29 -34.38 -5.28
N ALA A 163 -26.41 -34.20 -5.98
CA ALA A 163 -27.50 -33.33 -5.58
C ALA A 163 -28.17 -33.85 -4.30
N CYS A 164 -28.27 -33.01 -3.28
CA CYS A 164 -29.16 -33.21 -2.14
C CYS A 164 -30.30 -32.19 -2.17
N ALA A 165 -31.51 -32.71 -1.98
CA ALA A 165 -32.81 -32.08 -2.09
C ALA A 165 -33.13 -31.10 -0.93
N PRO A 166 -34.20 -30.27 -1.03
CA PRO A 166 -34.47 -29.14 -0.14
C PRO A 166 -35.28 -29.55 1.10
N MET A 167 -35.40 -28.65 2.10
CA MET A 167 -36.50 -28.40 3.07
C MET A 167 -35.95 -27.68 4.34
N PRO A 168 -36.77 -27.01 5.17
CA PRO A 168 -37.81 -26.00 4.90
C PRO A 168 -37.53 -24.67 5.63
N ALA A 169 -38.32 -23.65 5.31
CA ALA A 169 -38.25 -22.29 5.87
C ALA A 169 -38.59 -22.19 7.36
N ALA A 170 -37.82 -21.39 8.11
CA ALA A 170 -38.34 -20.52 9.18
C ALA A 170 -37.23 -19.62 9.75
N CYS A 171 -37.39 -18.31 9.57
CA CYS A 171 -37.23 -17.23 10.55
C CYS A 171 -36.96 -15.93 9.77
N ALA A 172 -37.96 -15.05 9.75
CA ALA A 172 -37.88 -13.74 9.11
C ALA A 172 -36.78 -12.89 9.76
N PRO A 173 -35.90 -12.23 9.00
CA PRO A 173 -35.02 -11.22 9.58
C PRO A 173 -35.85 -9.97 9.88
N MET A 174 -35.72 -9.48 11.11
CA MET A 174 -36.21 -8.15 11.51
C MET A 174 -35.52 -7.07 10.67
N PRO A 175 -36.13 -5.89 10.45
CA PRO A 175 -35.52 -4.83 9.67
C PRO A 175 -34.27 -4.33 10.39
N ALA A 176 -33.10 -4.64 9.83
CA ALA A 176 -31.86 -3.99 10.21
C ALA A 176 -32.00 -2.50 9.87
N GLN A 177 -32.14 -1.67 10.90
CA GLN A 177 -32.03 -0.22 10.76
C GLN A 177 -30.72 0.12 10.06
N GLU A 178 -30.82 0.85 8.95
CA GLU A 178 -29.71 1.44 8.19
C GLU A 178 -28.82 2.28 9.11
N ARG A 179 -27.77 1.67 9.66
CA ARG A 179 -26.63 2.41 10.19
C ARG A 179 -25.73 2.72 9.00
N LYS A 180 -25.64 4.00 8.62
CA LYS A 180 -24.64 4.50 7.66
C LYS A 180 -23.26 3.95 8.01
N ARG A 181 -22.79 2.96 7.24
CA ARG A 181 -21.56 2.19 7.45
C ARG A 181 -20.31 3.02 7.14
N LYS A 182 -19.95 3.94 8.05
CA LYS A 182 -18.62 4.59 8.05
C LYS A 182 -17.72 4.18 9.20
N SER A 183 -18.19 3.41 10.18
CA SER A 183 -17.32 2.92 11.26
C SER A 183 -16.37 1.85 10.72
N GLY A 184 -15.07 2.13 10.75
CA GLY A 184 -14.02 1.15 10.41
C GLY A 184 -13.23 1.44 9.13
N ALA A 185 -13.63 2.42 8.33
CA ALA A 185 -12.82 2.90 7.20
C ALA A 185 -11.56 3.64 7.70
N MET A 186 -10.42 3.37 7.05
CA MET A 186 -9.13 3.93 7.45
C MET A 186 -8.42 4.61 6.28
N GLY A 187 -7.52 5.53 6.64
CA GLY A 187 -6.55 6.14 5.73
C GLY A 187 -5.13 5.97 6.25
N LEU A 188 -4.18 6.58 5.56
CA LEU A 188 -2.77 6.52 5.95
C LEU A 188 -2.32 7.87 6.51
N GLY A 189 -1.78 7.83 7.72
CA GLY A 189 -1.06 8.92 8.37
C GLY A 189 0.46 8.80 8.21
N ALA A 190 1.17 9.80 8.71
CA ALA A 190 2.63 9.85 8.66
C ALA A 190 3.25 9.23 9.92
N GLY A 191 3.94 8.11 9.76
CA GLY A 191 4.62 7.39 10.85
C GLY A 191 6.06 7.83 11.10
N GLY A 192 6.88 6.86 11.49
CA GLY A 192 8.32 7.02 11.74
C GLY A 192 9.10 7.47 10.51
N ARG A 193 10.26 8.10 10.72
CA ARG A 193 11.13 8.55 9.63
C ARG A 193 12.03 7.40 9.18
N MET A 194 12.14 7.21 7.87
CA MET A 194 13.02 6.22 7.26
C MET A 194 13.92 6.84 6.21
N LYS A 195 15.11 6.28 6.03
CA LYS A 195 15.99 6.58 4.90
C LYS A 195 15.50 5.79 3.69
N GLN A 196 15.03 6.50 2.67
CA GLN A 196 14.60 5.95 1.39
C GLN A 196 14.69 7.05 0.33
N LYS A 197 15.45 6.81 -0.74
CA LYS A 197 15.47 7.70 -1.91
C LYS A 197 14.26 7.43 -2.80
N ILE A 198 13.74 8.49 -3.39
CA ILE A 198 12.73 8.45 -4.45
C ILE A 198 13.41 8.89 -5.74
N TYR A 199 13.48 8.02 -6.74
CA TYR A 199 14.30 8.29 -7.92
C TYR A 199 13.62 9.21 -8.95
N PRO A 200 14.38 10.12 -9.60
CA PRO A 200 13.90 10.84 -10.77
C PRO A 200 13.66 9.88 -11.95
N ASP A 201 12.71 10.21 -12.82
CA ASP A 201 12.45 9.43 -14.03
C ASP A 201 13.67 9.45 -14.98
N PRO A 202 14.30 8.29 -15.24
CA PRO A 202 15.45 8.20 -16.15
C PRO A 202 15.06 8.21 -17.64
N HIS A 203 13.78 7.99 -17.96
CA HIS A 203 13.27 7.88 -19.34
C HIS A 203 12.63 9.17 -19.83
N GLY A 204 12.16 10.01 -18.90
CA GLY A 204 11.49 11.27 -19.15
C GLY A 204 9.99 11.10 -19.39
N ILE A 205 9.23 12.11 -18.96
CA ILE A 205 7.76 12.10 -18.91
C ILE A 205 7.08 11.75 -20.25
N ASP A 206 7.71 12.11 -21.38
CA ASP A 206 7.18 11.84 -22.72
C ASP A 206 7.24 10.36 -23.12
N SER A 207 7.87 9.51 -22.30
CA SER A 207 7.92 8.06 -22.49
C SER A 207 6.61 7.36 -22.14
N TRP A 208 5.74 8.01 -21.36
CA TRP A 208 4.52 7.43 -20.81
C TRP A 208 3.32 7.80 -21.68
N ASP A 209 2.42 6.84 -21.90
CA ASP A 209 1.19 7.03 -22.64
C ASP A 209 0.09 7.48 -21.68
N THR A 210 -0.30 8.75 -21.73
CA THR A 210 -1.30 9.29 -20.80
C THR A 210 -2.70 8.75 -21.02
N GLU A 211 -2.98 8.12 -22.16
CA GLU A 211 -4.28 7.53 -22.47
C GLU A 211 -4.36 6.07 -22.00
N ASP A 212 -3.25 5.33 -22.09
CA ASP A 212 -3.16 3.97 -21.56
C ASP A 212 -2.78 3.96 -20.07
N ARG A 213 -3.83 3.96 -19.23
CA ARG A 213 -3.71 3.97 -17.79
C ARG A 213 -4.66 2.98 -17.12
N SER A 214 -4.18 2.37 -16.06
CA SER A 214 -4.96 1.49 -15.19
C SER A 214 -4.94 2.05 -13.77
N ARG A 215 -6.12 2.17 -13.17
CA ARG A 215 -6.28 2.68 -11.80
C ARG A 215 -7.01 1.68 -10.93
N VAL A 216 -6.52 1.51 -9.71
CA VAL A 216 -7.20 0.76 -8.65
C VAL A 216 -7.29 1.58 -7.38
N TYR A 217 -8.45 1.50 -6.73
CA TYR A 217 -8.64 2.01 -5.38
C TYR A 217 -8.40 0.86 -4.40
N VAL A 218 -7.58 1.10 -3.38
CA VAL A 218 -7.31 0.14 -2.31
C VAL A 218 -7.90 0.73 -1.04
N HIS A 219 -9.04 0.21 -0.61
CA HIS A 219 -9.66 0.59 0.65
C HIS A 219 -8.93 -0.10 1.80
N ILE A 220 -8.85 0.58 2.95
CA ILE A 220 -8.26 0.02 4.17
C ILE A 220 -9.36 -0.04 5.21
N VAL A 221 -9.56 -1.22 5.79
CA VAL A 221 -10.53 -1.46 6.86
C VAL A 221 -9.85 -1.91 8.12
N ASN A 222 -10.43 -1.55 9.26
CA ASN A 222 -10.01 -2.12 10.54
C ASN A 222 -10.37 -3.61 10.63
N SER A 223 -9.83 -4.27 11.66
CA SER A 223 -10.02 -5.70 11.89
C SER A 223 -11.48 -6.12 12.13
N GLU A 224 -12.31 -5.23 12.66
CA GLU A 224 -13.74 -5.49 12.90
C GLU A 224 -14.53 -5.48 11.58
N LEU A 225 -14.38 -4.42 10.78
CA LEU A 225 -15.07 -4.29 9.51
C LEU A 225 -14.60 -5.34 8.49
N TRP A 226 -13.33 -5.75 8.53
CA TRP A 226 -12.85 -6.88 7.73
C TRP A 226 -13.63 -8.16 8.01
N ARG A 227 -13.85 -8.49 9.29
CA ARG A 227 -14.60 -9.70 9.70
C ARG A 227 -16.07 -9.58 9.32
N GLU A 228 -16.66 -8.39 9.46
CA GLU A 228 -18.04 -8.14 9.06
C GLU A 228 -18.25 -8.39 7.57
N ILE A 229 -17.33 -7.90 6.73
CA ILE A 229 -17.44 -8.03 5.27
C ILE A 229 -17.13 -9.47 4.82
N THR A 230 -16.03 -10.03 5.29
CA THR A 230 -15.45 -11.27 4.71
C THR A 230 -15.76 -12.53 5.51
N GLY A 231 -16.08 -12.41 6.80
CA GLY A 231 -16.10 -13.52 7.75
C GLY A 231 -14.71 -14.04 8.14
N GLU A 232 -13.63 -13.50 7.59
CA GLU A 232 -12.26 -13.97 7.80
C GLU A 232 -11.57 -13.29 8.99
N GLN A 233 -10.57 -13.97 9.56
CA GLN A 233 -9.67 -13.38 10.54
C GLN A 233 -8.59 -12.57 9.81
N PRO A 234 -8.35 -11.29 10.16
CA PRO A 234 -7.18 -10.56 9.65
C PRO A 234 -5.88 -11.18 10.20
N PRO A 235 -4.73 -10.92 9.56
CA PRO A 235 -3.42 -11.38 10.04
C PRO A 235 -3.16 -11.03 11.53
N ASN A 236 -2.29 -11.77 12.20
CA ASN A 236 -1.91 -11.53 13.60
C ASN A 236 -0.85 -10.42 13.71
N THR A 237 -1.24 -9.20 13.37
CA THR A 237 -0.46 -7.95 13.45
C THR A 237 -1.19 -6.94 14.37
N PRO A 238 -0.67 -5.75 14.72
CA PRO A 238 0.59 -5.09 14.32
C PRO A 238 1.83 -5.69 15.01
N VAL A 239 2.98 -5.63 14.33
CA VAL A 239 4.30 -5.95 14.92
C VAL A 239 5.09 -4.66 15.12
N THR A 240 5.56 -4.40 16.35
CA THR A 240 6.27 -3.17 16.69
C THR A 240 7.75 -3.25 16.33
N ALA A 241 8.40 -2.10 16.10
CA ALA A 241 9.84 -2.04 15.81
C ALA A 241 10.70 -2.70 16.91
N ARG A 242 10.27 -2.62 18.19
CA ARG A 242 10.93 -3.30 19.30
C ARG A 242 10.80 -4.81 19.23
N GLU A 243 9.66 -5.33 18.77
CA GLU A 243 9.48 -6.77 18.60
C GLU A 243 10.40 -7.29 17.48
N TYR A 244 10.60 -6.52 16.39
CA TYR A 244 11.61 -6.86 15.37
C TYR A 244 13.02 -7.02 15.97
N GLU A 245 13.48 -6.07 16.79
CA GLU A 245 14.81 -6.15 17.43
C GLU A 245 14.89 -7.29 18.44
N LYS A 246 13.84 -7.48 19.25
CA LYS A 246 13.79 -8.52 20.28
C LYS A 246 13.92 -9.92 19.66
N HIS A 247 13.39 -10.12 18.45
CA HIS A 247 13.54 -11.36 17.69
C HIS A 247 14.77 -11.38 16.77
N GLY A 248 15.62 -10.35 16.80
CA GLY A 248 16.88 -10.29 16.06
C GLY A 248 16.72 -10.12 14.55
N TYR A 249 15.58 -9.62 14.08
CA TYR A 249 15.35 -9.42 12.66
C TYR A 249 16.24 -8.32 12.07
N PRO A 250 16.84 -8.53 10.88
CA PRO A 250 17.72 -7.54 10.27
C PRO A 250 16.93 -6.40 9.63
N TRP A 251 17.44 -5.19 9.73
CA TRP A 251 16.99 -4.05 8.94
C TRP A 251 17.78 -3.96 7.63
N PHE A 252 17.20 -3.32 6.62
CA PHE A 252 17.81 -3.20 5.30
C PHE A 252 18.09 -1.74 4.93
N ASP A 253 19.28 -1.49 4.37
CA ASP A 253 19.68 -0.22 3.75
C ASP A 253 20.01 -0.46 2.28
N LEU A 254 19.40 0.31 1.37
CA LEU A 254 19.68 0.22 -0.05
C LEU A 254 20.93 1.03 -0.39
N TYR A 255 21.93 0.37 -0.93
CA TYR A 255 23.18 1.00 -1.33
C TYR A 255 23.08 1.53 -2.77
N ASP A 256 22.78 2.82 -2.89
CA ASP A 256 22.48 3.51 -4.15
C ASP A 256 23.23 4.87 -4.25
N GLU A 257 24.49 4.93 -3.81
CA GLU A 257 25.24 6.20 -3.62
C GLU A 257 25.16 7.18 -4.79
N THR A 258 25.23 6.68 -6.03
CA THR A 258 25.21 7.51 -7.25
C THR A 258 23.81 7.88 -7.73
N ALA A 259 22.75 7.28 -7.19
CA ALA A 259 21.39 7.56 -7.58
C ALA A 259 20.92 8.88 -6.97
N GLY A 260 20.40 9.77 -7.82
CA GLY A 260 19.75 11.01 -7.41
C GLY A 260 18.44 10.74 -6.68
N THR A 261 17.98 11.69 -5.86
CA THR A 261 16.67 11.65 -5.22
C THR A 261 15.87 12.90 -5.59
N LEU A 262 14.56 12.75 -5.71
CA LEU A 262 13.64 13.88 -5.80
C LEU A 262 13.75 14.78 -4.57
N ALA A 263 13.60 16.08 -4.79
CA ALA A 263 13.45 17.04 -3.72
C ALA A 263 12.10 16.85 -3.02
N GLY A 264 12.06 17.04 -1.70
CA GLY A 264 10.80 17.06 -0.96
C GLY A 264 10.07 18.38 -1.17
N THR A 265 8.75 18.33 -1.06
CA THR A 265 7.87 19.50 -1.08
C THR A 265 7.61 20.03 0.32
N GLU A 266 7.39 21.34 0.48
CA GLU A 266 7.03 21.93 1.77
C GLU A 266 5.72 21.37 2.34
N THR A 267 4.75 21.04 1.47
CA THR A 267 3.47 20.42 1.87
C THR A 267 3.69 19.15 2.70
N LEU A 268 4.42 18.18 2.18
CA LEU A 268 4.68 16.92 2.90
C LEU A 268 5.65 17.07 4.07
N LYS A 269 6.58 18.03 4.04
CA LYS A 269 7.42 18.33 5.22
C LYS A 269 6.58 18.87 6.38
N GLY A 270 5.51 19.61 6.09
CA GLY A 270 4.59 20.15 7.07
C GLY A 270 3.63 19.13 7.70
N VAL A 271 3.54 17.92 7.14
CA VAL A 271 2.70 16.84 7.70
C VAL A 271 3.29 16.37 9.04
N LYS A 272 2.50 16.55 10.09
CA LYS A 272 2.80 16.07 11.44
C LYS A 272 2.76 14.55 11.49
N SER A 273 3.67 13.96 12.26
CA SER A 273 3.59 12.53 12.50
C SER A 273 2.49 12.18 13.48
N ILE A 274 2.09 10.91 13.47
CA ILE A 274 1.12 10.39 14.44
C ILE A 274 1.59 10.66 15.87
N LYS A 275 2.89 10.51 16.14
CA LYS A 275 3.51 10.83 17.44
C LYS A 275 3.36 12.30 17.82
N ASP A 276 3.60 13.21 16.87
CA ASP A 276 3.46 14.64 17.10
C ASP A 276 2.00 15.01 17.41
N ILE A 277 1.04 14.42 16.69
CA ILE A 277 -0.40 14.64 16.92
C ILE A 277 -0.85 14.02 18.25
N ASP A 278 -0.33 12.85 18.61
CA ASP A 278 -0.63 12.21 19.89
C ASP A 278 -0.17 13.09 21.05
N ALA A 279 1.04 13.67 20.97
CA ALA A 279 1.56 14.60 21.97
C ALA A 279 0.70 15.88 22.10
N ASP A 280 0.10 16.36 21.00
CA ASP A 280 -0.83 17.49 21.04
C ASP A 280 -2.17 17.14 21.71
N LYS A 281 -2.61 15.88 21.62
CA LYS A 281 -3.94 15.41 22.09
C LYS A 281 -3.94 14.78 23.47
N SER A 282 -2.83 14.18 23.89
CA SER A 282 -2.73 13.36 25.10
C SER A 282 -1.34 13.45 25.71
N ASN A 283 -1.29 13.57 27.04
CA ASN A 283 -0.04 13.50 27.80
C ASN A 283 0.44 12.06 28.06
N VAL A 284 -0.30 11.05 27.59
CA VAL A 284 0.03 9.63 27.74
C VAL A 284 0.33 9.02 26.37
N PRO A 285 1.45 8.28 26.20
CA PRO A 285 1.75 7.55 24.97
C PRO A 285 0.62 6.57 24.62
N LEU A 286 0.06 6.69 23.42
CA LEU A 286 -1.04 5.84 22.95
C LEU A 286 -0.55 4.54 22.27
N GLN A 287 0.76 4.40 22.06
CA GLN A 287 1.40 3.26 21.42
C GLN A 287 2.90 3.22 21.71
N ASP A 288 3.54 2.10 21.41
CA ASP A 288 5.00 1.99 21.39
C ASP A 288 5.57 2.49 20.05
N ASP A 289 5.87 3.80 20.01
CA ASP A 289 6.48 4.49 18.86
C ASP A 289 7.91 4.96 19.13
N GLY A 290 8.60 4.25 20.03
CA GLY A 290 10.00 4.52 20.35
C GLY A 290 10.89 4.38 19.12
N SER A 291 11.83 5.32 18.95
CA SER A 291 12.91 5.16 17.98
C SER A 291 13.74 3.93 18.34
N VAL A 292 14.16 3.20 17.32
CA VAL A 292 15.01 2.02 17.44
C VAL A 292 16.28 2.26 16.64
N GLU A 293 17.43 2.00 17.26
CA GLU A 293 18.71 1.89 16.56
C GLU A 293 18.93 0.41 16.23
N PRO A 294 18.80 0.00 14.97
CA PRO A 294 18.77 -1.42 14.62
C PRO A 294 20.13 -2.08 14.83
N ALA A 295 20.15 -3.20 15.55
CA ALA A 295 21.40 -3.91 15.85
C ALA A 295 22.07 -4.52 14.61
N THR A 296 21.26 -4.96 13.64
CA THR A 296 21.73 -5.59 12.40
C THR A 296 21.19 -4.86 11.17
N VAL A 297 22.07 -4.28 10.35
CA VAL A 297 21.69 -3.63 9.08
C VAL A 297 22.36 -4.34 7.90
N LYS A 298 21.56 -4.99 7.05
CA LYS A 298 22.00 -5.64 5.80
C LYS A 298 21.95 -4.63 4.64
N LYS A 299 23.03 -4.53 3.88
CA LYS A 299 23.09 -3.68 2.68
C LYS A 299 22.54 -4.43 1.46
N LEU A 300 21.55 -3.85 0.80
CA LEU A 300 21.05 -4.31 -0.50
C LEU A 300 21.81 -3.58 -1.61
N TRP A 301 22.29 -4.27 -2.64
CA TRP A 301 23.18 -3.70 -3.67
C TRP A 301 22.44 -3.34 -4.96
N TYR A 302 22.50 -2.08 -5.39
CA TYR A 302 21.78 -1.53 -6.55
C TYR A 302 22.14 -2.18 -7.92
N LYS A 303 23.25 -2.91 -8.05
CA LYS A 303 23.74 -3.46 -9.34
C LYS A 303 22.89 -4.61 -9.92
N ALA A 304 21.75 -4.92 -9.32
CA ALA A 304 20.87 -6.01 -9.69
C ALA A 304 19.41 -5.58 -9.95
N LEU A 305 19.17 -4.42 -10.56
CA LEU A 305 17.87 -4.17 -11.24
C LEU A 305 17.63 -5.10 -12.46
N GLY A 306 18.59 -5.97 -12.80
CA GLY A 306 18.38 -7.16 -13.65
C GLY A 306 18.10 -8.46 -12.89
N ALA A 307 18.12 -8.44 -11.54
CA ALA A 307 17.95 -9.62 -10.69
C ALA A 307 17.52 -9.20 -9.27
N PHE A 308 16.27 -8.76 -9.09
CA PHE A 308 15.67 -8.75 -7.75
C PHE A 308 14.32 -9.46 -7.76
N GLY A 309 14.41 -10.78 -7.55
CA GLY A 309 13.50 -11.43 -6.64
C GLY A 309 14.00 -11.19 -5.22
N VAL A 310 13.55 -10.10 -4.58
CA VAL A 310 13.38 -10.16 -3.13
C VAL A 310 12.13 -11.02 -2.95
N ARG A 311 12.35 -12.32 -2.74
CA ARG A 311 11.29 -13.28 -2.44
C ARG A 311 11.05 -13.24 -0.92
N ASP A 312 9.79 -13.36 -0.51
CA ASP A 312 9.44 -13.63 0.88
C ASP A 312 9.94 -15.04 1.28
N GLY A 313 10.68 -15.15 2.40
CA GLY A 313 11.15 -16.37 3.10
C GLY A 313 12.47 -17.00 2.56
N ASP A 314 13.37 -17.65 3.31
CA ASP A 314 13.53 -17.96 4.75
C ASP A 314 14.58 -17.03 5.38
N TRP A 315 14.31 -16.44 6.54
CA TRP A 315 15.27 -15.62 7.29
C TRP A 315 15.54 -16.20 8.67
#